data_AF-A0A0F8XK27-F1
#
_entry.id   AF-A0A0F8XK27-F1
#
_cell.length_a   1.000
_cell.length_b   1.000
_cell.length_c   1.000
_cell.angle_alpha   90.00
_cell.angle_beta   90.00
_cell.angle_gamma   90.00
#
_symmetry.space_group_name_H-M   'P 1'
#
loop_
_entity.id
_entity.type
_entity.pdbx_description
1 polymer ?
#
loop_
_entity_poly.entity_id
_entity_poly.type
_entity_poly.pdbx_seq_one_letter_code
_entity_poly.pdbx_strand_id
1 'polypeptide(L)'
;MSNQNVSEKPTGALDVARIREDFPILARKVYGKPLVYLDNAATSQKPRQVIEALVRYYEQYNANIHRAIHCLGEEATAAYEEARAKAARFINAPSPECIVFTRNTTEAINLVAYTWGRANVGPQSEILLTQLEHHSNLIPWQRLTAEKGASLRYIGLTEQQTLELDGLENLMDSRTRILAVTHVSNAVGTINPVDRLVAEAHRNGTVVLVDGAQSAPHMPVDVQAMDCDFFAFSGHKMLGPTGVGVLYARPQLLEEMEPFLGGGEMIKRVTLEEATWNDVPWKFEAGTPNIADVIGLGAAIDYLSGLGMENVRAHEMEIS
;
A
#
# COMPACT_ATOMS: atom_id res chain seq x y z
N MET A 1 -32.56 1.31 28.30
CA MET A 1 -32.16 2.65 27.81
C MET A 1 -31.04 2.43 26.82
N SER A 2 -31.39 2.56 25.55
CA SER A 2 -30.55 2.31 24.38
C SER A 2 -29.62 3.50 24.15
N ASN A 3 -28.32 3.33 24.34
CA ASN A 3 -27.32 4.26 23.80
C ASN A 3 -27.06 3.88 22.34
N GLN A 4 -27.76 4.56 21.44
CA GLN A 4 -27.35 4.65 20.04
C GLN A 4 -26.13 5.57 19.99
N ASN A 5 -24.95 5.00 19.73
CA ASN A 5 -23.83 5.75 19.19
C ASN A 5 -24.24 6.21 17.79
N VAL A 6 -24.75 7.43 17.71
CA VAL A 6 -24.90 8.15 16.46
C VAL A 6 -23.50 8.51 16.01
N SER A 7 -22.99 7.80 15.01
CA SER A 7 -21.86 8.23 14.19
C SER A 7 -22.17 9.64 13.69
N GLU A 8 -21.37 10.62 14.12
CA GLU A 8 -21.44 11.98 13.62
C GLU A 8 -21.14 11.97 12.12
N LYS A 9 -22.06 12.53 11.33
CA LYS A 9 -21.87 12.71 9.87
C LYS A 9 -20.66 13.60 9.60
N PRO A 10 -19.92 13.39 8.48
CA PRO A 10 -18.80 14.25 8.10
C PRO A 10 -19.19 15.73 8.08
N THR A 11 -18.42 16.56 8.78
CA THR A 11 -18.78 17.92 9.23
C THR A 11 -18.28 19.07 8.35
N GLY A 12 -17.89 18.84 7.09
CA GLY A 12 -17.58 19.98 6.21
C GLY A 12 -17.38 19.59 4.75
N ALA A 13 -18.17 20.20 3.85
CA ALA A 13 -17.88 20.16 2.42
C ALA A 13 -16.47 20.69 2.16
N LEU A 14 -15.68 19.97 1.35
CA LEU A 14 -14.34 20.39 0.98
C LEU A 14 -14.39 21.70 0.19
N ASP A 15 -13.53 22.66 0.54
CA ASP A 15 -13.33 23.86 -0.28
C ASP A 15 -12.47 23.51 -1.49
N VAL A 16 -13.12 22.97 -2.53
CA VAL A 16 -12.46 22.53 -3.76
C VAL A 16 -11.70 23.67 -4.45
N ALA A 17 -12.21 24.90 -4.38
CA ALA A 17 -11.54 26.04 -5.01
C ALA A 17 -10.17 26.29 -4.35
N ARG A 18 -10.15 26.33 -3.01
CA ARG A 18 -8.90 26.43 -2.24
C ARG A 18 -7.97 25.24 -2.44
N ILE A 19 -8.49 24.01 -2.39
CA ILE A 19 -7.69 22.80 -2.60
C ILE A 19 -7.02 22.82 -3.97
N ARG A 20 -7.69 23.31 -5.02
CA ARG A 20 -7.11 23.41 -6.37
C ARG A 20 -5.90 24.35 -6.44
N GLU A 21 -5.81 25.36 -5.57
CA GLU A 21 -4.68 26.29 -5.51
C GLU A 21 -3.40 25.60 -5.02
N ASP A 22 -3.53 24.53 -4.22
CA ASP A 22 -2.39 23.73 -3.77
C ASP A 22 -1.75 22.94 -4.93
N PHE A 23 -2.44 22.74 -6.06
CA PHE A 23 -1.93 21.99 -7.21
C PHE A 23 -1.49 22.91 -8.35
N PRO A 24 -0.23 23.39 -8.37
CA PRO A 24 0.22 24.38 -9.35
C PRO A 24 0.07 23.94 -10.81
N ILE A 25 0.14 22.63 -11.08
CA ILE A 25 -0.03 22.10 -12.44
C ILE A 25 -1.44 22.34 -13.02
N LEU A 26 -2.48 22.43 -12.18
CA LEU A 26 -3.86 22.61 -12.62
C LEU A 26 -4.15 24.02 -13.14
N ALA A 27 -3.28 25.00 -12.85
CA ALA A 27 -3.36 26.35 -13.41
C ALA A 27 -2.83 26.44 -14.85
N ARG A 28 -2.19 25.39 -15.37
CA ARG A 28 -1.63 25.38 -16.73
C ARG A 28 -2.73 25.35 -17.79
N LYS A 29 -2.39 25.88 -18.97
CA LYS A 29 -3.13 25.67 -20.21
C LYS A 29 -2.48 24.56 -21.03
N VAL A 30 -3.30 23.71 -21.65
CA VAL A 30 -2.87 22.65 -22.58
C VAL A 30 -3.59 22.88 -23.90
N TYR A 31 -2.84 23.00 -25.01
CA TYR A 31 -3.36 23.40 -26.32
C TYR A 31 -4.18 24.71 -26.28
N GLY A 32 -3.75 25.68 -25.45
CA GLY A 32 -4.41 26.97 -25.29
C GLY A 32 -5.68 26.97 -24.41
N LYS A 33 -6.12 25.81 -23.91
CA LYS A 33 -7.33 25.66 -23.09
C LYS A 33 -6.99 25.35 -21.61
N PRO A 34 -7.86 25.67 -20.64
CA PRO A 34 -7.68 25.26 -19.25
C PRO A 34 -7.53 23.75 -19.12
N LEU A 35 -6.61 23.29 -18.27
CA LEU A 35 -6.41 21.87 -18.01
C LEU A 35 -7.60 21.27 -17.24
N VAL A 36 -8.12 20.15 -17.76
CA VAL A 36 -9.04 19.25 -17.06
C VAL A 36 -8.37 17.87 -17.06
N TYR A 37 -7.84 17.45 -15.91
CA TYR A 37 -7.09 16.20 -15.76
C TYR A 37 -7.97 15.13 -15.12
N LEU A 38 -8.32 14.09 -15.88
CA LEU A 38 -9.23 13.00 -15.48
C LEU A 38 -8.56 11.63 -15.58
N ASP A 39 -7.25 11.58 -15.32
CA ASP A 39 -6.43 10.35 -15.41
C ASP A 39 -5.76 10.01 -14.05
N ASN A 40 -6.42 10.39 -12.95
CA ASN A 40 -5.87 10.26 -11.59
C ASN A 40 -5.70 8.79 -11.16
N ALA A 41 -6.50 7.87 -11.71
CA ALA A 41 -6.38 6.44 -11.45
C ALA A 41 -5.03 5.85 -11.94
N ALA A 42 -4.41 6.49 -12.96
CA ALA A 42 -3.06 6.16 -13.40
C ALA A 42 -2.01 6.84 -12.50
N THR A 43 -2.09 8.16 -12.33
CA THR A 43 -1.27 8.88 -11.35
C THR A 43 -1.91 10.19 -10.94
N SER A 44 -1.77 10.55 -9.67
CA SER A 44 -2.31 11.81 -9.15
C SER A 44 -1.37 13.00 -9.41
N GLN A 45 -1.90 14.22 -9.31
CA GLN A 45 -1.07 15.43 -9.24
C GLN A 45 -0.57 15.67 -7.81
N LYS A 46 0.42 16.57 -7.66
CA LYS A 46 1.11 16.80 -6.38
C LYS A 46 0.77 18.18 -5.81
N PRO A 47 0.35 18.28 -4.54
CA PRO A 47 0.17 19.56 -3.90
C PRO A 47 1.54 20.19 -3.60
N ARG A 48 1.58 21.51 -3.46
CA ARG A 48 2.80 22.29 -3.24
C ARG A 48 3.56 21.82 -1.99
N GLN A 49 2.85 21.40 -0.96
CA GLN A 49 3.36 20.88 0.31
C GLN A 49 4.27 19.67 0.09
N VAL A 50 3.92 18.76 -0.83
CA VAL A 50 4.74 17.60 -1.19
C VAL A 50 5.99 18.04 -1.96
N ILE A 51 5.83 18.97 -2.91
CA ILE A 51 6.94 19.51 -3.71
C ILE A 51 7.95 20.21 -2.78
N GLU A 52 7.47 21.03 -1.85
CA GLU A 52 8.31 21.76 -0.91
C GLU A 52 9.00 20.85 0.10
N ALA A 53 8.41 19.72 0.48
CA ALA A 53 9.07 18.71 1.31
C ALA A 53 10.30 18.12 0.60
N LEU A 54 10.17 17.78 -0.69
CA LEU A 54 11.28 17.29 -1.52
C LEU A 54 12.38 18.33 -1.68
N VAL A 55 12.00 19.57 -2.02
CA VAL A 55 12.95 20.68 -2.17
C VAL A 55 13.73 20.90 -0.87
N ARG A 56 13.01 20.98 0.26
CA ARG A 56 13.61 21.22 1.57
C ARG A 56 14.59 20.14 1.98
N TYR A 57 14.25 18.86 1.77
CA TYR A 57 15.16 17.76 2.03
C TYR A 57 16.49 17.95 1.29
N TYR A 58 16.44 18.19 -0.03
CA TYR A 58 17.65 18.33 -0.84
C TYR A 58 18.45 19.60 -0.55
N GLU A 59 17.78 20.71 -0.23
CA GLU A 59 18.44 21.98 0.05
C GLU A 59 19.05 22.07 1.45
N GLN A 60 18.51 21.33 2.43
CA GLN A 60 18.83 21.57 3.84
C GLN A 60 19.48 20.39 4.56
N TYR A 61 19.01 19.15 4.36
CA TYR A 61 19.40 18.02 5.21
C TYR A 61 19.55 16.68 4.48
N ASN A 62 19.85 16.68 3.18
CA ASN A 62 20.14 15.46 2.44
C ASN A 62 21.41 14.78 2.97
N ALA A 63 21.23 13.55 3.44
CA ALA A 63 22.29 12.64 3.87
C ALA A 63 21.79 11.20 3.79
N ASN A 64 22.72 10.24 3.79
CA ASN A 64 22.34 8.84 3.95
C ASN A 64 21.89 8.58 5.40
N ILE A 65 21.00 7.61 5.60
CA ILE A 65 20.28 7.39 6.87
C ILE A 65 20.86 6.21 7.69
N HIS A 66 20.36 6.05 8.91
CA HIS A 66 20.66 4.98 9.90
C HIS A 66 22.07 4.95 10.48
N ARG A 67 23.11 4.91 9.65
CA ARG A 67 24.51 4.74 10.10
C ARG A 67 25.26 6.07 10.28
N ALA A 68 24.64 7.17 9.88
CA ALA A 68 25.22 8.50 9.98
C ALA A 68 25.05 9.06 11.39
N ILE A 69 26.16 9.41 12.03
CA ILE A 69 26.22 10.01 13.38
C ILE A 69 26.41 11.54 13.36
N HIS A 70 26.30 12.16 12.19
CA HIS A 70 26.40 13.60 12.01
C HIS A 70 25.01 14.22 11.85
N CYS A 71 24.87 15.50 12.22
CA CYS A 71 23.59 16.25 12.26
C CYS A 71 22.66 15.98 11.06
N LEU A 72 23.16 16.15 9.82
CA LEU A 72 22.34 15.94 8.61
C LEU A 72 21.81 14.49 8.47
N GLY A 73 22.59 13.50 8.89
CA GLY A 73 22.21 12.10 8.85
C GLY A 73 21.16 11.76 9.89
N GLU A 74 21.26 12.34 11.09
CA GLU A 74 20.24 12.23 12.14
C GLU A 74 18.94 12.89 11.70
N GLU A 75 19.00 14.10 11.12
CA GLU A 75 17.85 14.82 10.58
C GLU A 75 17.15 14.05 9.44
N ALA A 76 17.92 13.53 8.47
CA ALA A 76 17.39 12.72 7.38
C ALA A 76 16.76 11.41 7.89
N THR A 77 17.40 10.74 8.86
CA THR A 77 16.89 9.51 9.47
C THR A 77 15.58 9.77 10.20
N ALA A 78 15.52 10.83 11.01
CA ALA A 78 14.32 11.22 11.73
C ALA A 78 13.16 11.54 10.78
N ALA A 79 13.42 12.28 9.70
CA ALA A 79 12.39 12.60 8.71
C ALA A 79 11.87 11.36 7.96
N TYR A 80 12.78 10.42 7.61
CA TYR A 80 12.43 9.17 6.95
C TYR A 80 11.58 8.25 7.85
N GLU A 81 11.99 8.06 9.10
CA GLU A 81 11.24 7.23 10.05
C GLU A 81 9.92 7.89 10.50
N GLU A 82 9.84 9.22 10.54
CA GLU A 82 8.56 9.91 10.73
C GLU A 82 7.60 9.68 9.56
N ALA A 83 8.10 9.63 8.32
CA ALA A 83 7.26 9.25 7.17
C ALA A 83 6.74 7.81 7.30
N ARG A 84 7.54 6.89 7.85
CA ARG A 84 7.09 5.52 8.18
C ARG A 84 5.97 5.53 9.22
N ALA A 85 6.15 6.29 10.29
CA ALA A 85 5.15 6.43 11.34
C ALA A 85 3.84 7.04 10.82
N LYS A 86 3.93 8.01 9.90
CA LYS A 86 2.76 8.56 9.18
C LYS A 86 2.07 7.52 8.33
N ALA A 87 2.81 6.72 7.56
CA ALA A 87 2.23 5.64 6.75
C ALA A 87 1.52 4.60 7.62
N ALA A 88 2.09 4.23 8.77
CA ALA A 88 1.44 3.34 9.72
C ALA A 88 0.13 3.94 10.25
N ARG A 89 0.13 5.19 10.71
CA ARG A 89 -1.09 5.85 11.20
C ARG A 89 -2.16 6.00 10.11
N PHE A 90 -1.76 6.29 8.88
CA PHE A 90 -2.67 6.53 7.75
C PHE A 90 -3.58 5.34 7.44
N ILE A 91 -3.07 4.12 7.60
CA ILE A 91 -3.81 2.88 7.38
C ILE A 91 -4.22 2.19 8.68
N ASN A 92 -4.04 2.87 9.82
CA ASN A 92 -4.21 2.32 11.17
C ASN A 92 -3.43 1.00 11.41
N ALA A 93 -2.16 0.93 11.03
CA ALA A 93 -1.28 -0.18 11.40
C ALA A 93 -0.85 -0.09 12.89
N PRO A 94 -0.63 -1.21 13.58
CA PRO A 94 -0.34 -1.22 15.02
C PRO A 94 1.04 -0.65 15.38
N SER A 95 2.01 -0.66 14.45
CA SER A 95 3.36 -0.14 14.65
C SER A 95 3.97 0.31 13.32
N PRO A 96 4.86 1.33 13.31
CA PRO A 96 5.70 1.66 12.16
C PRO A 96 6.55 0.47 11.67
N GLU A 97 6.91 -0.47 12.55
CA GLU A 97 7.69 -1.66 12.19
C GLU A 97 6.95 -2.60 11.22
N CYS A 98 5.63 -2.47 11.12
CA CYS A 98 4.81 -3.22 10.17
C CYS A 98 4.90 -2.68 8.73
N ILE A 99 5.61 -1.57 8.51
CA ILE A 99 5.65 -0.83 7.25
C ILE A 99 6.99 -1.03 6.58
N VAL A 100 6.98 -1.62 5.38
CA VAL A 100 8.14 -1.73 4.49
C VAL A 100 7.95 -0.78 3.32
N PHE A 101 8.94 0.07 3.07
CA PHE A 101 8.99 0.89 1.87
C PHE A 101 9.48 0.10 0.67
N THR A 102 8.82 0.31 -0.45
CA THR A 102 9.15 -0.28 -1.76
C THR A 102 9.07 0.82 -2.82
N ARG A 103 9.37 0.50 -4.08
CA ARG A 103 9.26 1.44 -5.21
C ARG A 103 7.80 1.72 -5.59
N ASN A 104 6.89 0.78 -5.34
CA ASN A 104 5.45 0.85 -5.66
C ASN A 104 4.72 -0.41 -5.15
N THR A 105 3.38 -0.42 -5.19
CA THR A 105 2.52 -1.58 -4.93
C THR A 105 2.99 -2.85 -5.64
N THR A 106 3.46 -2.73 -6.89
CA THR A 106 3.92 -3.90 -7.65
C THR A 106 5.11 -4.57 -6.97
N GLU A 107 6.10 -3.79 -6.51
CA GLU A 107 7.24 -4.34 -5.79
C GLU A 107 6.84 -4.91 -4.43
N ALA A 108 5.93 -4.26 -3.70
CA ALA A 108 5.34 -4.80 -2.47
C ALA A 108 4.69 -6.19 -2.67
N ILE A 109 3.89 -6.36 -3.72
CA ILE A 109 3.27 -7.66 -4.03
C ILE A 109 4.32 -8.68 -4.46
N ASN A 110 5.33 -8.27 -5.24
CA ASN A 110 6.43 -9.17 -5.62
C ASN A 110 7.26 -9.61 -4.41
N LEU A 111 7.49 -8.73 -3.43
CA LEU A 111 8.14 -9.06 -2.17
C LEU A 111 7.40 -10.20 -1.49
N VAL A 112 6.09 -10.08 -1.32
CA VAL A 112 5.26 -11.13 -0.69
C VAL A 112 5.30 -12.44 -1.51
N ALA A 113 5.09 -12.37 -2.83
CA ALA A 113 5.12 -13.55 -3.68
C ALA A 113 6.48 -14.25 -3.69
N TYR A 114 7.58 -13.49 -3.66
CA TYR A 114 8.94 -14.02 -3.70
C TYR A 114 9.39 -14.61 -2.37
N THR A 115 9.01 -14.00 -1.26
CA THR A 115 9.48 -14.42 0.07
C THR A 115 8.48 -15.39 0.68
N TRP A 116 7.38 -14.88 1.24
CA TRP A 116 6.30 -15.67 1.82
C TRP A 116 5.77 -16.72 0.84
N GLY A 117 5.48 -16.33 -0.40
CA GLY A 117 4.91 -17.23 -1.40
C GLY A 117 5.81 -18.41 -1.72
N ARG A 118 7.11 -18.20 -1.93
CA ARG A 118 8.05 -19.30 -2.22
C ARG A 118 8.26 -20.26 -1.07
N ALA A 119 8.14 -19.79 0.17
CA ALA A 119 8.25 -20.62 1.36
C ALA A 119 6.99 -21.46 1.61
N ASN A 120 5.81 -20.95 1.24
CA ASN A 120 4.51 -21.53 1.66
C ASN A 120 3.69 -22.19 0.54
N VAL A 121 4.05 -21.98 -0.72
CA VAL A 121 3.33 -22.54 -1.89
C VAL A 121 4.09 -23.71 -2.50
N GLY A 122 3.39 -24.82 -2.78
CA GLY A 122 3.94 -26.03 -3.43
C GLY A 122 2.98 -26.68 -4.43
N PRO A 123 3.32 -27.87 -4.99
CA PRO A 123 2.63 -28.48 -6.15
C PRO A 123 1.13 -28.82 -6.01
N GLN A 124 0.56 -28.67 -4.81
CA GLN A 124 -0.85 -28.94 -4.51
C GLN A 124 -1.56 -27.72 -3.92
N SER A 125 -0.85 -26.59 -3.83
CA SER A 125 -1.38 -25.35 -3.31
C SER A 125 -2.21 -24.64 -4.37
N GLU A 126 -3.22 -23.91 -3.91
CA GLU A 126 -4.03 -23.02 -4.71
C GLU A 126 -3.79 -21.57 -4.24
N ILE A 127 -3.72 -20.64 -5.19
CA ILE A 127 -3.74 -19.21 -4.93
C ILE A 127 -5.04 -18.67 -5.50
N LEU A 128 -5.84 -18.03 -4.65
CA LEU A 128 -7.14 -17.47 -5.03
C LEU A 128 -6.97 -15.99 -5.36
N LEU A 129 -7.48 -15.60 -6.53
CA LEU A 129 -7.53 -14.22 -7.03
C LEU A 129 -8.97 -13.86 -7.41
N THR A 130 -9.20 -12.62 -7.84
CA THR A 130 -10.46 -12.24 -8.49
C THR A 130 -10.27 -12.00 -9.98
N GLN A 131 -11.36 -11.90 -10.76
CA GLN A 131 -11.27 -11.44 -12.15
C GLN A 131 -11.03 -9.92 -12.28
N LEU A 132 -11.03 -9.17 -11.16
CA LEU A 132 -10.81 -7.72 -11.13
C LEU A 132 -9.35 -7.32 -10.90
N GLU A 133 -8.44 -8.27 -10.78
CA GLU A 133 -7.06 -7.97 -10.39
C GLU A 133 -6.32 -7.13 -11.43
N HIS A 134 -5.62 -6.11 -10.93
CA HIS A 134 -4.59 -5.44 -11.72
C HIS A 134 -3.45 -6.42 -12.04
N HIS A 135 -2.75 -6.24 -13.16
CA HIS A 135 -1.65 -7.12 -13.55
C HIS A 135 -0.56 -7.27 -12.47
N SER A 136 -0.32 -6.22 -11.69
CA SER A 136 0.61 -6.26 -10.55
C SER A 136 0.20 -7.25 -9.46
N ASN A 137 -1.10 -7.53 -9.30
CA ASN A 137 -1.64 -8.53 -8.38
C ASN A 137 -2.05 -9.83 -9.10
N LEU A 138 -1.51 -10.09 -10.29
CA LEU A 138 -1.77 -11.31 -11.07
C LEU A 138 -0.46 -11.98 -11.52
N ILE A 139 0.41 -11.22 -12.20
CA ILE A 139 1.64 -11.76 -12.80
C ILE A 139 2.59 -12.38 -11.77
N PRO A 140 2.81 -11.80 -10.56
CA PRO A 140 3.69 -12.42 -9.57
C PRO A 140 3.21 -13.83 -9.16
N TRP A 141 1.90 -13.99 -9.02
CA TRP A 141 1.28 -15.27 -8.67
C TRP A 141 1.35 -16.28 -9.81
N GLN A 142 1.13 -15.86 -11.07
CA GLN A 142 1.32 -16.72 -12.25
C GLN A 142 2.74 -17.28 -12.32
N ARG A 143 3.74 -16.44 -12.05
CA ARG A 143 5.15 -16.86 -12.03
C ARG A 143 5.42 -17.83 -10.89
N LEU A 144 4.90 -17.56 -9.69
CA LEU A 144 5.06 -18.43 -8.54
C LEU A 144 4.41 -19.80 -8.76
N THR A 145 3.19 -19.84 -9.31
CA THR A 145 2.51 -21.11 -9.59
C THR A 145 3.22 -21.93 -10.66
N ALA A 146 3.75 -21.28 -11.70
CA ALA A 146 4.56 -21.94 -12.72
C ALA A 146 5.88 -22.50 -12.14
N GLU A 147 6.51 -21.78 -11.20
CA GLU A 147 7.73 -22.22 -10.51
C GLU A 147 7.48 -23.41 -9.57
N LYS A 148 6.36 -23.37 -8.82
CA LYS A 148 6.08 -24.33 -7.73
C LYS A 148 5.18 -25.49 -8.14
N GLY A 149 4.64 -25.49 -9.36
CA GLY A 149 3.64 -26.46 -9.81
C GLY A 149 2.28 -26.31 -9.11
N ALA A 150 1.99 -25.13 -8.56
CA ALA A 150 0.71 -24.80 -7.92
C ALA A 150 -0.33 -24.34 -8.95
N SER A 151 -1.56 -24.04 -8.52
CA SER A 151 -2.63 -23.54 -9.40
C SER A 151 -3.16 -22.17 -8.98
N LEU A 152 -3.66 -21.43 -9.96
CA LEU A 152 -4.45 -20.22 -9.75
C LEU A 152 -5.94 -20.54 -9.84
N ARG A 153 -6.72 -19.98 -8.93
CA ARG A 153 -8.19 -19.97 -8.99
C ARG A 153 -8.68 -18.53 -8.96
N TYR A 154 -9.89 -18.31 -9.48
CA TYR A 154 -10.46 -16.98 -9.62
C TYR A 154 -11.90 -16.95 -9.10
N ILE A 155 -12.22 -15.92 -8.32
CA ILE A 155 -13.61 -15.54 -8.02
C ILE A 155 -14.17 -14.84 -9.25
N GLY A 156 -15.30 -15.34 -9.75
CA GLY A 156 -16.02 -14.81 -10.91
C GLY A 156 -16.71 -13.48 -10.65
N LEU A 157 -17.36 -12.95 -11.69
CA LEU A 157 -18.11 -11.70 -11.63
C LEU A 157 -19.55 -11.89 -12.05
N THR A 158 -20.44 -11.30 -11.26
CA THR A 158 -21.85 -11.10 -11.58
C THR A 158 -21.99 -10.18 -12.79
N GLU A 159 -23.20 -10.14 -13.37
CA GLU A 159 -23.53 -9.18 -14.45
C GLU A 159 -23.30 -7.72 -14.04
N GLN A 160 -23.40 -7.41 -12.75
CA GLN A 160 -23.20 -6.08 -12.18
C GLN A 160 -21.71 -5.75 -11.92
N GLN A 161 -20.77 -6.57 -12.41
CA GLN A 161 -19.32 -6.40 -12.21
C GLN A 161 -18.88 -6.45 -10.74
N THR A 162 -19.69 -7.10 -9.89
CA THR A 162 -19.34 -7.42 -8.49
C THR A 162 -18.96 -8.88 -8.34
N LEU A 163 -18.18 -9.23 -7.31
CA LEU A 163 -17.73 -10.61 -7.09
C LEU A 163 -18.90 -11.58 -6.89
N GLU A 164 -18.81 -12.75 -7.51
CA GLU A 164 -19.71 -13.89 -7.26
C GLU A 164 -19.31 -14.56 -5.94
N LEU A 165 -20.01 -14.22 -4.86
CA LEU A 165 -19.71 -14.69 -3.50
C LEU A 165 -20.70 -15.73 -2.99
N ASP A 166 -21.58 -16.23 -3.84
CA ASP A 166 -22.48 -17.34 -3.48
C ASP A 166 -21.65 -18.61 -3.28
N GLY A 167 -21.73 -19.19 -2.09
CA GLY A 167 -20.92 -20.35 -1.70
C GLY A 167 -19.44 -20.00 -1.45
N LEU A 168 -19.15 -18.78 -0.99
CA LEU A 168 -17.80 -18.30 -0.63
C LEU A 168 -17.03 -19.30 0.25
N GLU A 169 -17.70 -19.99 1.17
CA GLU A 169 -17.13 -21.02 2.04
C GLU A 169 -16.56 -22.24 1.28
N ASN A 170 -16.98 -22.45 0.03
CA ASN A 170 -16.48 -23.53 -0.83
C ASN A 170 -15.34 -23.06 -1.76
N LEU A 171 -15.03 -21.76 -1.76
CA LEU A 171 -13.97 -21.20 -2.60
C LEU A 171 -12.58 -21.41 -2.00
N MET A 172 -12.49 -21.61 -0.69
CA MET A 172 -11.23 -21.78 0.05
C MET A 172 -11.26 -23.08 0.84
N ASP A 173 -10.11 -23.75 0.88
CA ASP A 173 -9.88 -25.00 1.59
C ASP A 173 -8.45 -25.05 2.12
N SER A 174 -8.04 -26.17 2.71
CA SER A 174 -6.68 -26.36 3.24
C SER A 174 -5.57 -26.29 2.17
N ARG A 175 -5.91 -26.34 0.88
CA ARG A 175 -4.96 -26.18 -0.23
C ARG A 175 -4.80 -24.71 -0.62
N THR A 176 -5.78 -23.87 -0.28
CA THR A 176 -5.73 -22.43 -0.56
C THR A 176 -4.76 -21.75 0.40
N ARG A 177 -3.59 -21.37 -0.12
CA ARG A 177 -2.52 -20.78 0.70
C ARG A 177 -2.67 -19.29 0.88
N ILE A 178 -3.05 -18.60 -0.18
CA ILE A 178 -3.22 -17.14 -0.17
C ILE A 178 -4.39 -16.72 -1.03
N LEU A 179 -5.17 -15.77 -0.51
CA LEU A 179 -6.11 -14.95 -1.26
C LEU A 179 -5.42 -13.61 -1.54
N ALA A 180 -5.20 -13.28 -2.81
CA ALA A 180 -4.75 -11.95 -3.20
C ALA A 180 -5.91 -11.21 -3.89
N VAL A 181 -6.34 -10.09 -3.32
CA VAL A 181 -7.57 -9.40 -3.74
C VAL A 181 -7.37 -7.90 -3.83
N THR A 182 -7.89 -7.28 -4.90
CA THR A 182 -7.98 -5.82 -4.98
C THR A 182 -9.07 -5.28 -4.06
N HIS A 183 -8.79 -4.21 -3.29
CA HIS A 183 -9.82 -3.59 -2.44
C HIS A 183 -10.82 -2.78 -3.27
N VAL A 184 -10.30 -1.97 -4.21
CA VAL A 184 -11.11 -1.21 -5.19
C VAL A 184 -10.58 -1.48 -6.59
N SER A 185 -11.43 -1.93 -7.50
CA SER A 185 -11.04 -2.17 -8.90
C SER A 185 -10.65 -0.87 -9.58
N ASN A 186 -9.48 -0.84 -10.22
CA ASN A 186 -9.03 0.31 -11.00
C ASN A 186 -9.77 0.48 -12.34
N ALA A 187 -10.52 -0.55 -12.79
CA ALA A 187 -11.20 -0.55 -14.08
C ALA A 187 -12.68 -0.20 -13.96
N VAL A 188 -13.38 -0.79 -12.98
CA VAL A 188 -14.84 -0.65 -12.82
C VAL A 188 -15.24 0.06 -11.52
N GLY A 189 -14.28 0.46 -10.67
CA GLY A 189 -14.55 1.21 -9.43
C GLY A 189 -15.27 0.42 -8.34
N THR A 190 -15.50 -0.88 -8.55
CA THR A 190 -16.16 -1.75 -7.56
C THR A 190 -15.31 -1.87 -6.30
N ILE A 191 -15.94 -1.65 -5.15
CA ILE A 191 -15.34 -1.87 -3.82
C ILE A 191 -15.67 -3.30 -3.40
N ASN A 192 -14.65 -4.13 -3.25
CA ASN A 192 -14.82 -5.52 -2.85
C ASN A 192 -15.06 -5.62 -1.34
N PRO A 193 -15.92 -6.54 -0.87
CA PRO A 193 -16.18 -6.72 0.57
C PRO A 193 -15.03 -7.48 1.25
N VAL A 194 -13.87 -6.84 1.36
CA VAL A 194 -12.63 -7.46 1.84
C VAL A 194 -12.79 -8.06 3.23
N ASP A 195 -13.49 -7.40 4.14
CA ASP A 195 -13.72 -7.92 5.51
C ASP A 195 -14.40 -9.30 5.51
N ARG A 196 -15.36 -9.51 4.60
CA ARG A 196 -16.04 -10.82 4.45
C ARG A 196 -15.09 -11.88 3.88
N LEU A 197 -14.26 -11.48 2.93
CA LEU A 197 -13.28 -12.37 2.29
C LEU A 197 -12.18 -12.78 3.28
N VAL A 198 -11.66 -11.82 4.06
CA VAL A 198 -10.65 -12.07 5.09
C VAL A 198 -11.19 -13.01 6.16
N ALA A 199 -12.39 -12.76 6.67
CA ALA A 199 -13.01 -13.61 7.69
C ALA A 199 -13.23 -15.05 7.22
N GLU A 200 -13.49 -15.29 5.93
CA GLU A 200 -13.56 -16.65 5.37
C GLU A 200 -12.16 -17.25 5.15
N ALA A 201 -11.21 -16.47 4.63
CA ALA A 201 -9.84 -16.93 4.39
C ALA A 201 -9.19 -17.43 5.70
N HIS A 202 -9.29 -16.65 6.77
CA HIS A 202 -8.74 -17.01 8.08
C HIS A 202 -9.39 -18.24 8.69
N ARG A 203 -10.70 -18.47 8.47
CA ARG A 203 -11.37 -19.70 8.90
C ARG A 203 -10.77 -20.97 8.27
N ASN A 204 -10.13 -20.82 7.10
CA ASN A 204 -9.48 -21.90 6.37
C ASN A 204 -7.94 -21.90 6.52
N GLY A 205 -7.39 -20.98 7.32
CA GLY A 205 -5.93 -20.81 7.45
C GLY A 205 -5.26 -20.22 6.21
N THR A 206 -6.02 -19.54 5.37
CA THR A 206 -5.54 -18.85 4.15
C THR A 206 -5.08 -17.45 4.51
N VAL A 207 -3.87 -17.08 4.08
CA VAL A 207 -3.31 -15.73 4.25
C VAL A 207 -3.94 -14.76 3.23
N VAL A 208 -4.11 -13.49 3.59
CA VAL A 208 -4.75 -12.50 2.72
C VAL A 208 -3.83 -11.33 2.39
N LEU A 209 -3.59 -11.12 1.09
CA LEU A 209 -2.99 -9.91 0.55
C LEU A 209 -4.06 -9.02 -0.08
N VAL A 210 -4.07 -7.75 0.32
CA VAL A 210 -4.99 -6.74 -0.21
C VAL A 210 -4.21 -5.73 -1.05
N ASP A 211 -4.55 -5.63 -2.34
CA ASP A 211 -4.10 -4.53 -3.20
C ASP A 211 -4.96 -3.30 -2.91
N GLY A 212 -4.36 -2.37 -2.16
CA GLY A 212 -4.94 -1.12 -1.72
C GLY A 212 -4.63 0.07 -2.60
N ALA A 213 -4.09 -0.13 -3.81
CA ALA A 213 -3.62 0.97 -4.67
C ALA A 213 -4.72 1.99 -5.03
N GLN A 214 -6.00 1.59 -5.01
CA GLN A 214 -7.16 2.46 -5.25
C GLN A 214 -8.06 2.64 -4.01
N SER A 215 -7.76 2.03 -2.86
CA SER A 215 -8.48 2.35 -1.62
C SER A 215 -7.75 3.41 -0.82
N ALA A 216 -6.44 3.25 -0.62
CA ALA A 216 -5.59 4.19 0.11
C ALA A 216 -5.74 5.67 -0.31
N PRO A 217 -5.84 6.03 -1.61
CA PRO A 217 -6.04 7.43 -2.00
C PRO A 217 -7.49 7.94 -1.89
N HIS A 218 -8.49 7.06 -1.75
CA HIS A 218 -9.90 7.38 -2.02
C HIS A 218 -10.83 7.18 -0.81
N MET A 219 -10.40 6.47 0.22
CA MET A 219 -11.21 6.19 1.40
C MET A 219 -10.36 5.92 2.65
N PRO A 220 -10.95 6.03 3.87
CA PRO A 220 -10.30 5.55 5.08
C PRO A 220 -9.93 4.07 4.94
N VAL A 221 -8.74 3.71 5.43
CA VAL A 221 -8.27 2.33 5.48
C VAL A 221 -7.91 2.02 6.93
N ASP A 222 -8.39 0.88 7.43
CA ASP A 222 -8.03 0.35 8.72
C ASP A 222 -7.63 -1.11 8.57
N VAL A 223 -6.31 -1.38 8.51
CA VAL A 223 -5.78 -2.74 8.32
C VAL A 223 -5.98 -3.63 9.54
N GLN A 224 -6.17 -3.05 10.73
CA GLN A 224 -6.48 -3.80 11.94
C GLN A 224 -7.94 -4.25 11.93
N ALA A 225 -8.87 -3.37 11.56
CA ALA A 225 -10.28 -3.73 11.44
C ALA A 225 -10.56 -4.69 10.29
N MET A 226 -9.88 -4.49 9.16
CA MET A 226 -9.92 -5.39 7.99
C MET A 226 -9.33 -6.77 8.30
N ASP A 227 -8.43 -6.85 9.28
CA ASP A 227 -7.72 -8.05 9.70
C ASP A 227 -6.90 -8.69 8.57
N CYS A 228 -6.48 -7.93 7.54
CA CYS A 228 -5.68 -8.47 6.45
C CYS A 228 -4.23 -8.78 6.89
N ASP A 229 -3.58 -9.71 6.21
CA ASP A 229 -2.20 -10.11 6.54
C ASP A 229 -1.15 -9.24 5.85
N PHE A 230 -1.45 -8.80 4.63
CA PHE A 230 -0.67 -7.86 3.84
C PHE A 230 -1.58 -6.80 3.21
N PHE A 231 -1.10 -5.55 3.14
CA PHE A 231 -1.79 -4.46 2.44
C PHE A 231 -0.79 -3.61 1.68
N ALA A 232 -0.98 -3.43 0.37
CA ALA A 232 -0.01 -2.76 -0.49
C ALA A 232 -0.58 -1.54 -1.21
N PHE A 233 0.14 -0.42 -1.24
CA PHE A 233 -0.28 0.80 -1.97
C PHE A 233 0.92 1.62 -2.49
N SER A 234 0.63 2.57 -3.39
CA SER A 234 1.63 3.37 -4.11
C SER A 234 1.46 4.86 -3.82
N GLY A 235 2.57 5.55 -3.51
CA GLY A 235 2.57 6.98 -3.24
C GLY A 235 2.06 7.82 -4.40
N HIS A 236 2.40 7.46 -5.63
CA HIS A 236 2.05 8.26 -6.82
C HIS A 236 0.54 8.35 -7.09
N LYS A 237 -0.28 7.46 -6.53
CA LYS A 237 -1.74 7.51 -6.61
C LYS A 237 -2.38 8.34 -5.50
N MET A 238 -1.65 8.59 -4.41
CA MET A 238 -2.12 9.31 -3.22
C MET A 238 -1.41 10.64 -3.01
N LEU A 239 -1.29 11.43 -4.08
CA LEU A 239 -0.67 12.77 -4.11
C LEU A 239 0.85 12.80 -3.85
N GLY A 240 1.46 11.66 -3.53
CA GLY A 240 2.89 11.52 -3.24
C GLY A 240 3.76 11.33 -4.48
N PRO A 241 5.10 11.27 -4.30
CA PRO A 241 6.06 11.10 -5.37
C PRO A 241 5.91 9.75 -6.10
N THR A 242 6.50 9.67 -7.29
CA THR A 242 6.79 8.37 -7.92
C THR A 242 7.94 7.67 -7.21
N GLY A 243 8.13 6.37 -7.45
CA GLY A 243 9.29 5.66 -6.92
C GLY A 243 9.23 5.31 -5.44
N VAL A 244 8.06 5.49 -4.80
CA VAL A 244 7.78 5.04 -3.44
C VAL A 244 6.39 4.39 -3.36
N GLY A 245 6.33 3.27 -2.63
CA GLY A 245 5.14 2.54 -2.25
C GLY A 245 5.34 1.91 -0.88
N VAL A 246 4.28 1.30 -0.37
CA VAL A 246 4.22 0.76 0.98
C VAL A 246 3.66 -0.65 0.94
N LEU A 247 4.31 -1.54 1.69
CA LEU A 247 3.77 -2.81 2.13
C LEU A 247 3.54 -2.73 3.63
N TYR A 248 2.29 -2.88 4.05
CA TYR A 248 1.97 -3.33 5.40
C TYR A 248 1.99 -4.85 5.45
N ALA A 249 2.51 -5.39 6.53
CA ALA A 249 2.46 -6.81 6.83
C ALA A 249 2.35 -7.00 8.35
N ARG A 250 1.66 -8.06 8.78
CA ARG A 250 1.62 -8.41 10.21
C ARG A 250 3.03 -8.65 10.76
N PRO A 251 3.33 -8.22 12.00
CA PRO A 251 4.65 -8.39 12.61
C PRO A 251 5.18 -9.83 12.52
N GLN A 252 4.35 -10.82 12.82
CA GLN A 252 4.74 -12.23 12.83
C GLN A 252 5.18 -12.70 11.43
N LEU A 253 4.45 -12.27 10.39
CA LEU A 253 4.79 -12.63 9.01
C LEU A 253 6.09 -11.95 8.56
N LEU A 254 6.29 -10.68 8.92
CA LEU A 254 7.56 -9.99 8.63
C LEU A 254 8.74 -10.68 9.28
N GLU A 255 8.59 -11.18 10.51
CA GLU A 255 9.65 -11.91 11.20
C GLU A 255 9.97 -13.25 10.54
N GLU A 256 8.94 -14.01 10.15
CA GLU A 256 9.08 -15.33 9.51
C GLU A 256 9.62 -15.26 8.07
N MET A 257 9.35 -14.18 7.34
CA MET A 257 9.76 -14.02 5.95
C MET A 257 11.27 -13.79 5.80
N GLU A 258 11.89 -14.52 4.88
CA GLU A 258 13.27 -14.28 4.43
C GLU A 258 13.37 -12.97 3.61
N PRO A 259 14.55 -12.32 3.55
CA PRO A 259 14.72 -11.10 2.79
C PRO A 259 14.43 -11.26 1.29
N PHE A 260 13.84 -10.23 0.69
CA PHE A 260 13.55 -10.20 -0.74
C PHE A 260 14.76 -9.81 -1.58
N LEU A 261 15.41 -8.71 -1.21
CA LEU A 261 16.64 -8.21 -1.83
C LEU A 261 17.78 -8.31 -0.82
N GLY A 262 18.98 -8.69 -1.29
CA GLY A 262 20.19 -8.74 -0.47
C GLY A 262 21.12 -7.57 -0.76
N GLY A 263 21.73 -6.99 0.28
CA GLY A 263 22.65 -5.87 0.12
C GLY A 263 23.02 -5.19 1.44
N GLY A 264 23.50 -3.94 1.35
CA GLY A 264 23.71 -3.08 2.53
C GLY A 264 22.40 -2.74 3.23
N GLU A 265 22.49 -2.17 4.45
CA GLU A 265 21.39 -1.76 5.34
C GLU A 265 20.46 -2.88 5.86
N MET A 266 20.16 -3.90 5.07
CA MET A 266 19.30 -5.04 5.46
C MET A 266 20.01 -6.12 6.31
N ILE A 267 21.31 -5.98 6.54
CA ILE A 267 22.15 -6.89 7.32
C ILE A 267 22.39 -6.40 8.75
N LYS A 268 22.43 -7.33 9.72
CA LYS A 268 22.88 -7.08 11.10
C LYS A 268 24.35 -7.44 11.30
N ARG A 269 24.79 -8.56 10.74
CA ARG A 269 26.18 -9.01 10.74
C ARG A 269 26.50 -9.71 9.42
N VAL A 270 27.71 -9.50 8.90
CA VAL A 270 28.21 -10.14 7.69
C VAL A 270 29.64 -10.63 7.91
N THR A 271 29.94 -11.85 7.45
CA THR A 271 31.29 -12.40 7.28
C THR A 271 31.52 -12.68 5.79
N LEU A 272 32.66 -13.30 5.43
CA LEU A 272 32.90 -13.68 4.04
C LEU A 272 31.99 -14.84 3.58
N GLU A 273 31.50 -15.64 4.52
CA GLU A 273 30.75 -16.88 4.25
C GLU A 273 29.26 -16.79 4.65
N GLU A 274 28.91 -15.95 5.62
CA GLU A 274 27.58 -15.94 6.25
C GLU A 274 27.08 -14.52 6.54
N ALA A 275 25.76 -14.36 6.66
CA ALA A 275 25.13 -13.12 7.08
C ALA A 275 23.91 -13.40 7.97
N THR A 276 23.59 -12.42 8.81
CA THR A 276 22.35 -12.38 9.61
C THR A 276 21.62 -11.08 9.30
N TRP A 277 20.29 -11.13 9.33
CA TRP A 277 19.44 -10.05 8.85
C TRP A 277 19.14 -9.01 9.92
N ASN A 278 18.90 -7.78 9.47
CA ASN A 278 18.48 -6.69 10.33
C ASN A 278 17.09 -6.95 10.92
N ASP A 279 16.72 -6.17 11.92
CA ASP A 279 15.39 -6.23 12.52
C ASP A 279 14.34 -5.71 11.50
N VAL A 280 13.07 -6.08 11.66
CA VAL A 280 11.99 -5.58 10.80
C VAL A 280 11.72 -4.09 11.09
N PRO A 281 11.45 -3.26 10.08
CA PRO A 281 11.21 -3.58 8.67
C PRO A 281 12.48 -3.54 7.80
N TRP A 282 13.61 -3.07 8.34
CA TRP A 282 14.84 -2.81 7.59
C TRP A 282 15.42 -4.07 6.91
N LYS A 283 15.10 -5.27 7.42
CA LYS A 283 15.35 -6.56 6.75
C LYS A 283 14.92 -6.57 5.26
N PHE A 284 13.92 -5.79 4.89
CA PHE A 284 13.35 -5.77 3.54
C PHE A 284 13.75 -4.52 2.72
N GLU A 285 14.55 -3.62 3.27
CA GLU A 285 14.94 -2.35 2.64
C GLU A 285 16.44 -2.36 2.29
N ALA A 286 16.80 -3.15 1.28
CA ALA A 286 18.19 -3.35 0.88
C ALA A 286 18.78 -2.14 0.14
N GLY A 287 19.95 -1.67 0.59
CA GLY A 287 20.69 -0.55 0.02
C GLY A 287 20.19 0.81 0.49
N THR A 288 20.75 1.89 -0.07
CA THR A 288 20.25 3.25 0.20
C THR A 288 18.81 3.37 -0.31
N PRO A 289 17.83 3.70 0.56
CA PRO A 289 16.45 3.79 0.14
C PRO A 289 16.16 5.10 -0.62
N ASN A 290 14.94 5.22 -1.14
CA ASN A 290 14.48 6.45 -1.78
C ASN A 290 14.08 7.52 -0.74
N ILE A 291 15.07 8.08 -0.04
CA ILE A 291 14.89 8.90 1.16
C ILE A 291 14.00 10.11 0.90
N ALA A 292 14.31 10.90 -0.14
CA ALA A 292 13.58 12.11 -0.47
C ALA A 292 12.10 11.82 -0.75
N ASP A 293 11.83 10.83 -1.60
CA ASP A 293 10.46 10.51 -2.01
C ASP A 293 9.65 9.88 -0.87
N VAL A 294 10.29 9.13 0.04
CA VAL A 294 9.63 8.67 1.28
C VAL A 294 9.22 9.85 2.16
N ILE A 295 10.09 10.84 2.34
CA ILE A 295 9.72 12.07 3.07
C ILE A 295 8.58 12.81 2.36
N GLY A 296 8.63 12.89 1.02
CA GLY A 296 7.56 13.45 0.20
C GLY A 296 6.23 12.69 0.32
N LEU A 297 6.26 11.37 0.45
CA LEU A 297 5.09 10.54 0.75
C LEU A 297 4.51 10.89 2.12
N GLY A 298 5.36 11.09 3.14
CA GLY A 298 4.92 11.57 4.46
C GLY A 298 4.15 12.89 4.38
N ALA A 299 4.61 13.85 3.57
CA ALA A 299 3.90 15.11 3.34
C ALA A 299 2.57 14.92 2.60
N ALA A 300 2.48 13.95 1.69
CA ALA A 300 1.24 13.63 0.99
C ALA A 300 0.20 13.00 1.94
N ILE A 301 0.66 12.13 2.84
CA ILE A 301 -0.16 11.55 3.92
C ILE A 301 -0.69 12.66 4.85
N ASP A 302 0.16 13.60 5.27
CA ASP A 302 -0.28 14.73 6.10
C ASP A 302 -1.34 15.57 5.38
N TYR A 303 -1.16 15.83 4.08
CA TYR A 303 -2.12 16.58 3.27
C TYR A 303 -3.48 15.87 3.21
N LEU A 304 -3.51 14.59 2.86
CA LEU A 304 -4.75 13.79 2.81
C LEU A 304 -5.41 13.66 4.19
N SER A 305 -4.62 13.42 5.23
CA SER A 305 -5.11 13.33 6.61
C SER A 305 -5.70 14.66 7.09
N GLY A 306 -5.11 15.78 6.68
CA GLY A 306 -5.60 17.13 6.97
C GLY A 306 -6.92 17.46 6.28
N LEU A 307 -7.16 16.91 5.07
CA LEU A 307 -8.48 16.97 4.43
C LEU A 307 -9.51 16.06 5.13
N GLY A 308 -9.03 14.97 5.72
CA GLY A 308 -9.85 13.91 6.29
C GLY A 308 -10.36 12.96 5.22
N MET A 309 -9.96 11.69 5.29
CA MET A 309 -10.30 10.70 4.25
C MET A 309 -11.80 10.44 4.12
N GLU A 310 -12.59 10.64 5.18
CA GLU A 310 -14.05 10.62 5.11
C GLU A 310 -14.61 11.74 4.23
N ASN A 311 -14.06 12.95 4.34
CA ASN A 311 -14.47 14.10 3.52
C ASN A 311 -14.04 13.91 2.06
N VAL A 312 -12.84 13.36 1.83
CA VAL A 312 -12.37 12.97 0.50
C VAL A 312 -13.34 11.99 -0.14
N ARG A 313 -13.68 10.90 0.57
CA ARG A 313 -14.60 9.88 0.08
C ARG A 313 -15.99 10.46 -0.20
N ALA A 314 -16.52 11.27 0.70
CA ALA A 314 -17.83 11.90 0.54
C ALA A 314 -17.88 12.80 -0.70
N HIS A 315 -16.84 13.59 -0.95
CA HIS A 315 -16.75 14.42 -2.15
C HIS A 315 -16.63 13.59 -3.43
N GLU A 316 -15.82 12.53 -3.44
CA GLU A 316 -15.69 11.65 -4.60
C GLU A 316 -17.01 10.95 -4.96
N MET A 317 -17.80 10.56 -3.96
CA MET A 317 -19.14 10.00 -4.18
C MET A 317 -20.15 11.02 -4.72
N GLU A 318 -19.98 12.32 -4.45
CA GLU A 318 -20.84 13.38 -4.98
C GLU A 318 -20.58 13.64 -6.48
N ILE A 319 -19.35 13.47 -6.93
CA ILE A 319 -18.91 13.75 -8.31
C ILE A 319 -18.88 12.53 -9.23
N SER A 320 -19.18 11.33 -8.71
CA SER A 320 -19.25 10.06 -9.44
C SER A 320 -20.67 9.78 -9.93
#